data_AF-A0AAN6UHT8-F1
#
_entry.id   AF-A0AAN6UHT8-F1
#
_cell.length_a   1.000
_cell.length_b   1.000
_cell.length_c   1.000
_cell.angle_alpha   90.00
_cell.angle_beta   90.00
_cell.angle_gamma   90.00
#
_symmetry.space_group_name_H-M   'P 1'
#
loop_
_entity.id
_entity.type
_entity.pdbx_description
1 polymer ?
#
loop_
_entity_poly.entity_id
_entity_poly.type
_entity_poly.pdbx_seq_one_letter_code
_entity_poly.pdbx_strand_id
1 'polypeptide(L)'
;MENLTISDPPPPLPHGGGPGGIPPTLGRPPPPPQQLPAQMFTTAAQLLDLTDKKLMVALRDGRKLLGILRSWDQFANLVLQSTKERIFVAPGTALNQPRGLYADIDRGMFLVRGENVLLLGEIDLDKDDDPPPGYDLADAELVQTLAKQRKQQDKAKEKKKLKVLATEGFEGENLGEMLL
;
A
#
# COMPACT_ATOMS: atom_id res chain seq x y z
N MET A 1 9.58 24.44 -53.98
CA MET A 1 8.86 24.68 -52.72
C MET A 1 9.57 23.94 -51.60
N GLU A 2 10.13 24.49 -50.52
CA GLU A 2 10.40 25.86 -50.05
C GLU A 2 11.45 25.71 -48.90
N ASN A 3 12.59 26.41 -49.05
CA ASN A 3 13.28 27.29 -48.08
C ASN A 3 13.76 26.69 -46.75
N LEU A 4 15.03 26.80 -46.34
CA LEU A 4 15.84 28.02 -46.06
C LEU A 4 17.35 27.66 -45.97
N THR A 5 18.36 28.53 -45.91
CA THR A 5 18.83 29.68 -46.73
C THR A 5 20.30 29.89 -46.30
N ILE A 6 21.15 30.24 -47.27
CA ILE A 6 22.43 30.99 -47.25
C ILE A 6 23.26 31.10 -45.94
N SER A 7 24.55 30.81 -46.10
CA SER A 7 25.70 31.20 -45.23
C SER A 7 26.28 30.10 -44.36
N ASP A 8 26.86 29.08 -45.00
CA ASP A 8 28.00 28.36 -44.43
C ASP A 8 29.23 29.30 -44.46
N PRO A 9 29.89 29.60 -43.32
CA PRO A 9 31.11 30.39 -43.32
C PRO A 9 32.40 29.53 -43.47
N PRO A 10 33.42 30.04 -44.18
CA PRO A 10 34.66 29.34 -44.55
C PRO A 10 35.72 29.34 -43.41
N PRO A 11 36.85 28.62 -43.53
CA PRO A 11 37.73 28.34 -42.39
C PRO A 11 38.68 29.52 -42.08
N PRO A 12 38.93 29.89 -40.81
CA PRO A 12 39.95 30.89 -40.49
C PRO A 12 41.32 30.30 -40.08
N LEU A 13 42.37 30.94 -40.61
CA LEU A 13 43.81 30.85 -40.29
C LEU A 13 44.18 31.60 -38.99
N PRO A 14 45.41 31.46 -38.42
CA PRO A 14 45.66 31.64 -36.99
C PRO A 14 46.01 33.06 -36.52
N HIS A 15 45.86 33.22 -35.20
CA HIS A 15 45.99 34.39 -34.32
C HIS A 15 47.20 35.34 -34.52
N GLY A 16 46.95 36.64 -34.29
CA GLY A 16 47.94 37.65 -33.90
C GLY A 16 47.43 38.44 -32.69
N GLY A 17 48.25 38.55 -31.64
CA GLY A 17 47.86 38.99 -30.30
C GLY A 17 47.89 40.50 -30.01
N GLY A 18 47.37 40.85 -28.83
CA GLY A 18 47.46 42.18 -28.21
C GLY A 18 46.77 42.19 -26.82
N PRO A 19 47.37 42.79 -25.76
CA PRO A 19 46.90 42.67 -24.39
C PRO A 19 46.06 43.87 -23.95
N GLY A 20 44.97 43.64 -23.20
CA GLY A 20 44.30 44.71 -22.46
C GLY A 20 42.78 44.60 -22.45
N GLY A 21 42.22 44.34 -21.27
CA GLY A 21 40.79 44.41 -20.99
C GLY A 21 40.30 43.18 -20.24
N ILE A 22 40.05 43.35 -18.94
CA ILE A 22 39.22 42.41 -18.17
C ILE A 22 37.82 42.55 -18.78
N PRO A 23 37.23 41.53 -19.43
CA PRO A 23 35.86 41.64 -19.90
C PRO A 23 34.92 41.57 -18.68
N PRO A 24 33.79 42.29 -18.70
CA PRO A 24 32.76 42.10 -17.69
C PRO A 24 32.34 40.63 -17.75
N THR A 25 32.27 39.96 -16.60
CA THR A 25 31.76 38.59 -16.50
C THR A 25 30.27 38.61 -16.86
N LEU A 26 29.98 38.51 -18.15
CA LEU A 26 28.64 38.31 -18.69
C LEU A 26 28.08 37.04 -18.05
N GLY A 27 26.92 37.21 -17.40
CA GLY A 27 26.30 36.25 -16.52
C GLY A 27 26.28 34.84 -17.11
N ARG A 28 26.82 33.90 -16.33
CA ARG A 28 26.60 32.47 -16.53
C ARG A 28 25.08 32.25 -16.65
N PRO A 29 24.58 31.60 -17.72
CA PRO A 29 23.16 31.30 -17.83
C PRO A 29 22.72 30.53 -16.57
N PRO A 30 21.52 30.81 -16.04
CA PRO A 30 21.02 30.09 -14.88
C PRO A 30 21.07 28.58 -15.19
N PRO A 31 21.51 27.75 -14.23
CA PRO A 31 21.48 26.31 -14.43
C PRO A 31 20.05 25.91 -14.86
N PRO A 32 19.91 24.97 -15.81
CA PRO A 32 18.59 24.47 -16.17
C PRO A 32 17.86 24.06 -14.87
N PRO A 33 16.56 24.38 -14.75
CA PRO A 33 15.81 23.99 -13.57
C PRO A 33 16.04 22.49 -13.35
N GLN A 34 16.57 22.14 -12.18
CA GLN A 34 16.75 20.74 -11.81
C GLN A 34 15.37 20.10 -11.83
N GLN A 35 15.07 19.37 -12.91
CA GLN A 35 13.90 18.52 -12.95
C GLN A 35 14.09 17.49 -11.85
N LEU A 36 13.19 17.52 -10.85
CA LEU A 36 13.12 16.47 -9.85
C LEU A 36 13.03 15.13 -10.60
N PRO A 37 13.70 14.07 -10.10
CA PRO A 37 13.61 12.76 -10.73
C PRO A 37 12.13 12.39 -10.93
N ALA A 38 11.80 11.86 -12.10
CA ALA A 38 10.44 11.49 -12.44
C ALA A 38 9.87 10.56 -11.36
N GLN A 39 8.92 11.05 -10.58
CA GLN A 39 8.26 10.27 -9.55
C GLN A 39 7.51 9.14 -10.27
N MET A 40 7.92 7.89 -10.01
CA MET A 40 7.35 6.73 -10.69
C MET A 40 6.02 6.37 -10.03
N PHE A 41 4.91 6.71 -10.68
CA PHE A 41 3.56 6.35 -10.20
C PHE A 41 3.18 4.93 -10.62
N THR A 42 3.98 3.94 -10.21
CA THR A 42 3.70 2.52 -10.48
C THR A 42 3.55 1.74 -9.18
N THR A 43 2.72 0.70 -9.17
CA THR A 43 2.59 -0.21 -8.02
C THR A 43 3.96 -0.77 -7.61
N ALA A 44 4.79 -1.11 -8.60
CA ALA A 44 6.12 -1.63 -8.39
C ALA A 44 7.03 -0.62 -7.66
N ALA A 45 7.03 0.65 -8.07
CA ALA A 45 7.80 1.69 -7.39
C ALA A 45 7.38 1.85 -5.93
N GLN A 46 6.07 1.82 -5.64
CA GLN A 46 5.58 1.93 -4.27
C GLN A 46 5.94 0.71 -3.40
N LEU A 47 5.92 -0.50 -3.96
CA LEU A 47 6.29 -1.71 -3.22
C LEU A 47 7.80 -1.83 -3.02
N LEU A 48 8.61 -1.28 -3.93
CA LEU A 48 10.06 -1.26 -3.80
C LEU A 48 10.48 -0.57 -2.49
N ASP A 49 9.90 0.59 -2.20
CA ASP A 49 10.16 1.37 -0.99
C ASP A 49 9.67 0.67 0.30
N LEU A 50 8.83 -0.35 0.17
CA LEU A 50 8.28 -1.15 1.28
C LEU A 50 9.04 -2.48 1.48
N THR A 51 10.02 -2.78 0.64
CA THR A 51 10.82 -4.00 0.73
C THR A 51 11.60 -4.02 2.04
N ASP A 52 11.62 -5.18 2.71
CA ASP A 52 12.23 -5.42 4.01
C ASP A 52 11.64 -4.60 5.17
N LYS A 53 10.49 -3.96 4.95
CA LYS A 53 9.75 -3.27 5.99
C LYS A 53 8.63 -4.15 6.56
N LYS A 54 8.26 -3.85 7.81
CA LYS A 54 7.11 -4.50 8.45
C LYS A 54 5.82 -3.83 7.98
N LEU A 55 4.91 -4.62 7.43
CA LEU A 55 3.66 -4.15 6.84
C LEU A 55 2.45 -4.76 7.54
N MET A 56 1.35 -4.02 7.57
CA MET A 56 0.01 -4.52 7.78
C MET A 56 -0.66 -4.71 6.42
N VAL A 57 -1.12 -5.92 6.12
CA VAL A 57 -1.83 -6.29 4.90
C VAL A 57 -3.25 -6.69 5.26
N ALA A 58 -4.24 -5.97 4.75
CA ALA A 58 -5.64 -6.35 4.88
C ALA A 58 -6.07 -7.12 3.63
N LEU A 59 -6.70 -8.28 3.83
CA LEU A 59 -7.20 -9.14 2.76
C LEU A 59 -8.70 -8.91 2.53
N ARG A 60 -9.18 -9.31 1.34
CA ARG A 60 -10.61 -9.22 0.97
C ARG A 60 -11.53 -9.99 1.91
N ASP A 61 -11.08 -11.11 2.46
CA ASP A 61 -11.85 -11.93 3.40
C ASP A 61 -11.93 -11.35 4.83
N GLY A 62 -11.35 -10.17 5.04
CA GLY A 62 -11.32 -9.42 6.29
C GLY A 62 -10.12 -9.74 7.19
N ARG A 63 -9.24 -10.67 6.80
CA ARG A 63 -8.03 -11.02 7.58
C ARG A 63 -7.01 -9.89 7.54
N LYS A 64 -6.22 -9.78 8.61
CA LYS A 64 -5.17 -8.78 8.75
C LYS A 64 -3.87 -9.50 9.08
N LEU A 65 -2.89 -9.38 8.19
CA LEU A 65 -1.58 -9.99 8.32
C LEU A 65 -0.55 -8.90 8.65
N LEU A 66 0.29 -9.14 9.63
CA LEU A 66 1.43 -8.29 9.96
C LEU A 66 2.69 -9.08 9.66
N GLY A 67 3.58 -8.58 8.81
CA GLY A 67 4.78 -9.34 8.44
C GLY A 67 5.80 -8.47 7.72
N ILE A 68 7.01 -9.00 7.56
CA ILE A 68 8.09 -8.31 6.85
C ILE A 68 8.00 -8.66 5.37
N LEU A 69 7.89 -7.67 4.49
CA LEU A 69 7.84 -7.90 3.04
C LEU A 69 9.22 -8.31 2.53
N ARG A 70 9.34 -9.50 1.92
CA ARG A 70 10.62 -10.01 1.40
C ARG A 70 10.71 -10.00 -0.11
N SER A 71 9.60 -10.24 -0.79
CA SER A 71 9.53 -10.13 -2.23
C SER A 71 8.12 -9.82 -2.68
N TRP A 72 8.01 -9.22 -3.85
CA TRP A 72 6.75 -8.88 -4.49
C TRP A 72 6.89 -8.87 -6.01
N ASP A 73 5.76 -8.83 -6.72
CA ASP A 73 5.72 -8.67 -8.17
C ASP A 73 4.76 -7.54 -8.59
N GLN A 74 4.69 -7.24 -9.89
CA GLN A 74 3.82 -6.18 -10.43
C GLN A 74 2.31 -6.44 -10.22
N PHE A 75 1.92 -7.67 -9.89
CA PHE A 75 0.54 -8.03 -9.57
C PHE A 75 0.24 -7.92 -8.07
N ALA A 76 1.21 -7.45 -7.27
CA ALA A 76 1.17 -7.40 -5.83
C ALA A 76 1.02 -8.77 -5.15
N ASN A 77 1.53 -9.85 -5.76
CA ASN A 77 1.76 -11.09 -5.02
C ASN A 77 2.88 -10.83 -4.00
N LEU A 78 2.65 -11.13 -2.71
CA LEU A 78 3.56 -10.77 -1.62
C LEU A 78 4.10 -11.99 -0.92
N VAL A 79 5.41 -12.00 -0.64
CA VAL A 79 6.01 -12.95 0.30
C VAL A 79 6.31 -12.21 1.60
N LEU A 80 5.64 -12.63 2.67
CA LEU A 80 5.80 -12.10 4.01
C LEU A 80 6.59 -13.10 4.87
N GLN A 81 7.54 -12.59 5.66
CA GLN A 81 8.27 -13.32 6.69
C GLN A 81 7.81 -12.90 8.09
N SER A 82 7.92 -13.83 9.04
CA SER A 82 7.54 -13.59 10.45
C SER A 82 6.11 -13.07 10.57
N THR A 83 5.22 -13.64 9.77
CA THR A 83 3.85 -13.19 9.61
C THR A 83 3.03 -13.57 10.84
N LYS A 84 2.29 -12.60 11.37
CA LYS A 84 1.26 -12.76 12.39
C LYS A 84 -0.10 -12.43 11.78
N GLU A 85 -1.09 -13.26 12.02
CA GLU A 85 -2.47 -12.94 11.72
C GLU A 85 -3.11 -12.29 12.96
N ARG A 86 -3.53 -11.04 12.85
CA ARG A 86 -4.18 -10.30 13.94
C ARG A 86 -5.69 -10.35 13.76
N ILE A 87 -6.37 -10.93 14.74
CA ILE A 87 -7.84 -11.03 14.76
C ILE A 87 -8.38 -10.00 15.72
N PHE A 88 -9.47 -9.32 15.32
CA PHE A 88 -10.15 -8.32 16.14
C PHE A 88 -11.58 -8.75 16.43
N VAL A 89 -12.01 -8.52 17.67
CA VAL A 89 -13.38 -8.68 18.14
C VAL A 89 -13.83 -7.32 18.67
N ALA A 90 -14.92 -6.78 18.11
CA ALA A 90 -15.37 -5.45 18.48
C ALA A 90 -15.83 -5.39 19.94
N PRO A 91 -15.77 -4.20 20.57
CA PRO A 91 -16.35 -3.95 21.88
C PRO A 91 -17.80 -4.45 21.99
N GLY A 92 -18.19 -4.92 23.18
CA GLY A 92 -19.56 -5.40 23.43
C GLY A 92 -19.85 -6.82 22.93
N THR A 93 -18.86 -7.52 22.36
CA THR A 93 -19.02 -8.94 21.98
C THR A 93 -18.80 -9.88 23.17
N ALA A 94 -17.90 -9.53 24.09
CA ALA A 94 -17.66 -10.27 25.32
C ALA A 94 -18.39 -9.60 26.50
N LEU A 95 -18.93 -10.41 27.42
CA LEU A 95 -19.63 -9.93 28.60
C LEU A 95 -18.67 -9.10 29.46
N ASN A 96 -19.11 -7.93 29.93
CA ASN A 96 -18.34 -7.02 30.79
C ASN A 96 -17.03 -6.50 30.20
N GLN A 97 -16.87 -6.53 28.87
CA GLN A 97 -15.70 -5.96 28.19
C GLN A 97 -16.11 -4.68 27.42
N PRO A 98 -15.81 -3.48 27.96
CA PRO A 98 -16.11 -2.22 27.28
C PRO A 98 -15.16 -1.94 26.11
N ARG A 99 -14.00 -2.60 26.08
CA ARG A 99 -13.01 -2.53 25.01
C ARG A 99 -13.12 -3.74 24.09
N GLY A 100 -12.61 -3.62 22.87
CA GLY A 100 -12.51 -4.74 21.94
C GLY A 100 -11.39 -5.70 22.37
N LEU A 101 -11.39 -6.90 21.83
CA LEU A 101 -10.33 -7.88 22.06
C LEU A 101 -9.54 -8.09 20.77
N TYR A 102 -8.24 -8.28 20.87
CA TYR A 102 -7.42 -8.72 19.75
C TYR A 102 -6.47 -9.84 20.16
N ALA A 103 -6.05 -10.63 19.19
CA ALA A 103 -5.03 -11.65 19.36
C ALA A 103 -4.19 -11.81 18.10
N ASP A 104 -2.92 -12.15 18.28
CA ASP A 104 -1.98 -12.44 17.21
C ASP A 104 -1.72 -13.94 17.13
N ILE A 105 -1.73 -14.47 15.91
CA ILE A 105 -1.46 -15.89 15.62
C ILE A 105 -0.25 -15.96 14.71
N ASP A 106 0.80 -16.64 15.14
CA ASP A 106 1.99 -16.84 14.31
C ASP A 106 1.69 -17.72 13.09
N ARG A 107 2.05 -17.23 11.92
CA ARG A 107 1.92 -17.91 10.61
C ARG A 107 3.27 -18.18 9.94
N GLY A 108 4.33 -17.47 10.32
CA GLY A 108 5.68 -17.66 9.77
C GLY A 108 5.82 -17.10 8.35
N MET A 109 6.25 -17.93 7.40
CA MET A 109 6.35 -17.54 5.98
C MET A 109 4.98 -17.63 5.30
N PHE A 110 4.57 -16.57 4.62
CA PHE A 110 3.25 -16.47 4.01
C PHE A 110 3.32 -15.92 2.59
N LEU A 111 2.72 -16.61 1.63
CA LEU A 111 2.58 -16.15 0.24
C LEU A 111 1.13 -15.66 0.05
N VAL A 112 0.96 -14.37 -0.23
CA VAL A 112 -0.32 -13.74 -0.49
C VAL A 112 -0.46 -13.50 -1.99
N ARG A 113 -1.57 -13.95 -2.56
CA ARG A 113 -1.93 -13.67 -3.95
C ARG A 113 -2.50 -12.25 -4.06
N GLY A 114 -2.01 -11.47 -5.03
CA GLY A 114 -2.22 -10.02 -5.09
C GLY A 114 -3.66 -9.60 -5.28
N GLU A 115 -4.47 -10.38 -5.99
CA GLU A 115 -5.91 -10.13 -6.13
C GLU A 115 -6.67 -10.15 -4.78
N ASN A 116 -6.16 -10.86 -3.77
CA ASN A 116 -6.76 -10.93 -2.44
C ASN A 116 -6.31 -9.79 -1.52
N VAL A 117 -5.31 -9.00 -1.92
CA VAL A 117 -4.86 -7.83 -1.19
C VAL A 117 -5.90 -6.72 -1.37
N LEU A 118 -6.45 -6.24 -0.26
CA LEU A 118 -7.35 -5.10 -0.25
C LEU A 118 -6.58 -3.79 -0.09
N LEU A 119 -5.69 -3.77 0.91
CA LEU A 119 -4.75 -2.67 1.15
C LEU A 119 -3.55 -3.17 1.94
N LEU A 120 -2.47 -2.39 1.91
CA LEU A 120 -1.29 -2.61 2.73
C LEU A 120 -0.68 -1.27 3.15
N GLY A 121 0.03 -1.26 4.28
CA GLY A 121 0.74 -0.09 4.76
C GLY A 121 1.91 -0.47 5.68
N GLU A 122 2.94 0.37 5.66
CA GLU A 122 4.07 0.27 6.59
C GLU A 122 3.60 0.47 8.03
N ILE A 123 4.13 -0.35 8.94
CA ILE A 123 3.89 -0.23 10.37
C ILE A 123 5.03 0.58 10.99
N ASP A 124 4.65 1.56 11.80
CA ASP A 124 5.56 2.28 12.69
C ASP A 124 6.00 1.35 13.84
N LEU A 125 7.26 0.96 13.85
CA LEU A 125 7.81 -0.02 14.79
C LEU A 125 7.74 0.47 16.24
N ASP A 126 7.83 1.78 16.47
CA ASP A 126 7.78 2.35 17.82
C ASP A 126 6.38 2.24 18.44
N LYS A 127 5.35 2.10 17.60
CA LYS A 127 3.94 1.97 18.03
C LYS A 127 3.42 0.54 17.97
N ASP A 128 4.18 -0.39 17.39
CA ASP A 128 3.70 -1.76 17.18
C ASP A 128 3.65 -2.59 18.47
N ASP A 129 4.44 -2.20 19.48
CA ASP A 129 4.41 -2.81 20.82
C ASP A 129 3.15 -2.40 21.62
N ASP A 130 2.52 -1.28 21.26
CA ASP A 130 1.32 -0.80 21.93
C ASP A 130 0.06 -1.53 21.41
N PRO A 131 -0.89 -1.89 22.30
CA PRO A 131 -2.16 -2.45 21.87
C PRO A 131 -2.92 -1.42 21.01
N PRO A 132 -3.60 -1.86 19.93
CA PRO A 132 -4.39 -0.97 19.10
C PRO A 132 -5.42 -0.17 19.91
N PRO A 133 -5.68 1.11 19.57
CA PRO A 133 -6.59 1.95 20.33
C PRO A 133 -7.99 1.33 20.50
N GLY A 134 -8.43 1.19 21.75
CA GLY A 134 -9.74 0.62 22.09
C GLY A 134 -9.79 -0.91 22.09
N TYR A 135 -8.65 -1.59 21.96
CA TYR A 135 -8.54 -3.05 22.04
C TYR A 135 -7.56 -3.48 23.13
N ASP A 136 -7.81 -4.64 23.72
CA ASP A 136 -6.95 -5.29 24.70
C ASP A 136 -6.54 -6.68 24.19
N LEU A 137 -5.33 -7.11 24.55
CA LEU A 137 -4.80 -8.42 24.18
C LEU A 137 -5.58 -9.51 24.93
N ALA A 138 -5.99 -10.55 24.22
CA ALA A 138 -6.67 -11.71 24.80
C ALA A 138 -6.15 -13.02 24.21
N ASP A 139 -6.59 -14.12 24.80
CA ASP A 139 -6.26 -15.46 24.34
C ASP A 139 -6.72 -15.70 22.89
N ALA A 140 -5.85 -16.31 22.09
CA ALA A 140 -6.09 -16.51 20.66
C ALA A 140 -7.28 -17.44 20.38
N GLU A 141 -7.49 -18.48 21.20
CA GLU A 141 -8.60 -19.41 21.05
C GLU A 141 -9.94 -18.72 21.35
N LEU A 142 -9.97 -17.92 22.42
CA LEU A 142 -11.12 -17.11 22.77
C LEU A 142 -11.48 -16.12 21.65
N VAL A 143 -10.51 -15.33 21.18
CA VAL A 143 -10.71 -14.32 20.12
C VAL A 143 -11.16 -14.97 18.82
N GLN A 144 -10.55 -16.10 18.42
CA GLN A 144 -10.98 -16.85 17.24
C GLN A 144 -12.42 -17.35 17.36
N THR A 145 -12.80 -17.88 18.52
CA THR A 145 -14.15 -18.40 18.76
C THR A 145 -15.19 -17.28 18.66
N LEU A 146 -14.95 -16.15 19.32
CA LEU A 146 -15.83 -14.99 19.27
C LEU A 146 -15.93 -14.39 17.86
N ALA A 147 -14.81 -14.26 17.15
CA ALA A 147 -14.78 -13.75 15.78
C ALA A 147 -15.56 -14.67 14.82
N LYS A 148 -15.39 -16.00 14.96
CA LYS A 148 -16.12 -17.00 14.16
C LYS A 148 -17.62 -16.96 14.44
N GLN A 149 -18.02 -16.89 15.70
CA GLN A 149 -19.42 -16.78 16.10
C GLN A 149 -20.06 -15.52 15.51
N ARG A 150 -19.38 -14.37 15.59
CA ARG A 150 -19.86 -13.11 15.02
C ARG A 150 -19.99 -13.17 13.50
N LYS A 151 -18.98 -13.67 12.78
CA LYS A 151 -19.03 -13.82 11.32
C LYS A 151 -20.22 -14.68 10.89
N GLN A 152 -20.53 -15.75 11.62
CA GLN A 152 -21.71 -16.59 11.36
C GLN A 152 -23.03 -15.84 11.62
N GLN A 153 -23.12 -15.08 12.71
CA GLN A 153 -24.29 -14.27 13.02
C GLN A 153 -24.53 -13.18 11.98
N ASP A 154 -23.48 -12.48 11.57
CA ASP A 154 -23.56 -11.40 10.59
C ASP A 154 -23.95 -11.94 9.21
N LYS A 155 -23.37 -13.06 8.77
CA LYS A 155 -23.79 -13.77 7.55
C LYS A 155 -25.26 -14.18 7.59
N ALA A 156 -25.76 -14.64 8.75
CA ALA A 156 -27.16 -15.00 8.91
C ALA A 156 -28.10 -13.77 8.88
N LYS A 157 -27.70 -12.66 9.52
CA LYS A 157 -28.44 -11.38 9.50
C LYS A 157 -28.47 -10.78 8.11
N GLU A 158 -27.35 -10.79 7.41
CA GLU A 158 -27.22 -10.29 6.04
C GLU A 158 -28.07 -11.11 5.07
N LYS A 159 -28.05 -12.45 5.17
CA LYS A 159 -28.93 -13.31 4.37
C LYS A 159 -30.41 -13.02 4.62
N LYS A 160 -30.81 -12.70 5.87
CA LYS A 160 -32.19 -12.30 6.19
C LYS A 160 -32.50 -10.92 5.61
N LYS A 161 -31.62 -9.94 5.79
CA LYS A 161 -31.77 -8.58 5.26
C LYS A 161 -31.91 -8.60 3.74
N LEU A 162 -31.07 -9.37 3.05
CA LEU A 162 -31.11 -9.49 1.60
C LEU A 162 -32.43 -10.09 1.11
N LYS A 163 -32.97 -11.10 1.80
CA LYS A 163 -34.30 -11.66 1.47
C LYS A 163 -35.42 -10.64 1.59
N VAL A 164 -35.39 -9.80 2.62
CA VAL A 164 -36.39 -8.73 2.81
C VAL A 164 -36.21 -7.63 1.77
N LEU A 165 -34.98 -7.24 1.46
CA LEU A 165 -34.73 -6.23 0.42
C LEU A 165 -35.14 -6.72 -0.98
N ALA A 166 -34.97 -8.01 -1.25
CA ALA A 166 -35.41 -8.62 -2.51
C ALA A 166 -36.93 -8.56 -2.70
N THR A 167 -37.74 -8.58 -1.64
CA THR A 167 -39.21 -8.39 -1.78
C THR A 167 -39.57 -6.97 -2.17
N GLU A 168 -38.70 -6.01 -1.88
CA GLU A 168 -38.85 -4.60 -2.24
C GLU A 168 -38.19 -4.24 -3.59
N GLY A 169 -37.75 -5.24 -4.36
CA GLY A 169 -37.16 -5.06 -5.69
C GLY A 169 -35.67 -4.69 -5.70
N PHE A 170 -34.96 -4.80 -4.57
CA PHE A 170 -33.51 -4.64 -4.53
C PHE A 170 -32.81 -5.95 -4.93
N GLU A 171 -31.95 -5.89 -5.93
CA GLU A 171 -31.02 -6.98 -6.26
C GLU A 171 -29.72 -6.79 -5.48
N GLY A 172 -29.26 -7.86 -4.81
CA GLY A 172 -27.97 -7.82 -4.10
C GLY A 172 -26.80 -7.90 -5.06
N GLU A 173 -25.82 -7.00 -4.90
CA GLU A 173 -24.53 -7.04 -5.60
C GLU A 173 -23.62 -8.17 -5.05
N ASN A 174 -24.02 -9.43 -5.17
CA ASN A 174 -23.22 -10.59 -4.69
C ASN A 174 -22.36 -11.26 -5.79
N LEU A 175 -22.09 -10.56 -6.90
CA LEU A 175 -21.34 -11.13 -8.02
C LEU A 175 -19.84 -11.38 -7.72
N GLY A 176 -19.28 -10.84 -6.63
CA GLY A 176 -17.85 -10.91 -6.34
C GLY A 176 -17.38 -11.93 -5.30
N GLU A 177 -18.25 -12.36 -4.37
CA GLU A 177 -17.81 -13.18 -3.20
C GLU A 177 -18.32 -14.62 -3.20
N MET A 178 -19.14 -15.04 -4.17
CA MET A 178 -19.72 -16.40 -4.20
C MET A 178 -18.99 -17.41 -5.10
N LEU A 179 -17.91 -16.99 -5.76
CA LEU A 179 -17.07 -17.84 -6.60
C LEU A 179 -15.61 -17.72 -6.17
N LEU A 180 -15.24 -18.41 -5.08
CA LEU A 180 -13.94 -19.04 -4.83
C LEU A 180 -14.00 -19.85 -3.52
#